data_AF-A0A1G4RH21-F1
#
_entry.id   AF-A0A1G4RH21-F1
#
_cell.length_a   1.000
_cell.length_b   1.000
_cell.length_c   1.000
_cell.angle_alpha   90.00
_cell.angle_beta   90.00
_cell.angle_gamma   90.00
#
_symmetry.space_group_name_H-M   'P 1'
#
loop_
_entity.id
_entity.type
_entity.pdbx_description
1 polymer ?
#
loop_
_entity_poly.entity_id
_entity_poly.type
_entity_poly.pdbx_seq_one_letter_code
_entity_poly.pdbx_strand_id
1 'polypeptide(L)' 'MMNAMPRFDVICDPMNQWIVWDHVTESPASFGGQILDGLDEQEAGRLAEVMNELHRSQQALADRNGKRSVR' A
#
# COMPACT_ATOMS: atom_id res chain seq x y z
N MET A 1 -18.80 -10.00 -4.30
CA MET A 1 -17.32 -9.87 -4.37
C MET A 1 -16.93 -8.82 -3.36
N MET A 2 -16.11 -9.16 -2.38
CA MET A 2 -15.58 -8.17 -1.44
C MET A 2 -14.67 -7.28 -2.29
N ASN A 3 -15.12 -6.08 -2.64
CA ASN A 3 -14.29 -5.10 -3.31
C ASN A 3 -13.26 -4.63 -2.27
N ALA A 4 -12.22 -5.43 -2.05
CA ALA A 4 -11.18 -5.13 -1.09
C ALA A 4 -10.51 -3.85 -1.59
N MET A 5 -10.84 -2.73 -0.97
CA MET A 5 -10.20 -1.46 -1.29
C MET A 5 -8.70 -1.64 -1.08
N PRO A 6 -7.87 -1.20 -2.04
CA PRO A 6 -6.42 -1.26 -1.88
C PRO A 6 -6.03 -0.51 -0.60
N ARG A 7 -5.06 -1.05 0.15
CA ARG A 7 -4.56 -0.44 1.38
C ARG A 7 -3.88 0.90 1.08
N PHE A 8 -3.14 0.92 -0.02
CA PHE A 8 -2.40 2.08 -0.47
C PHE A 8 -3.14 2.71 -1.64
N ASP A 9 -3.39 4.02 -1.54
CA ASP A 9 -4.00 4.81 -2.60
C ASP A 9 -3.09 6.00 -2.93
N VAL A 10 -3.41 6.74 -3.99
CA VAL A 10 -2.65 7.92 -4.39
C VAL A 10 -3.49 9.17 -4.19
N ILE A 11 -2.96 10.15 -3.46
CA ILE A 11 -3.61 11.44 -3.25
C ILE A 11 -2.73 12.54 -3.83
N CYS A 12 -3.37 13.53 -4.46
CA CYS A 12 -2.71 14.76 -4.90
C CYS A 12 -2.90 15.83 -3.82
N ASP A 13 -1.80 16.43 -3.40
CA ASP A 13 -1.82 17.48 -2.40
C ASP A 13 -2.11 18.87 -3.03
N PRO A 14 -2.38 19.90 -2.22
CA PRO A 14 -2.63 21.25 -2.73
C PRO A 14 -1.42 21.91 -3.43
N MET A 15 -0.22 21.35 -3.28
CA MET A 15 1.00 21.79 -3.96
C MET A 15 1.20 21.08 -5.31
N ASN A 16 0.22 20.29 -5.76
CA ASN A 16 0.25 19.51 -6.99
C ASN A 16 1.35 18.43 -6.96
N GLN A 17 1.63 17.89 -5.77
CA GLN A 17 2.51 16.77 -5.55
C GLN A 17 1.69 15.54 -5.18
N TRP A 18 2.18 14.35 -5.56
CA TRP A 18 1.49 13.10 -5.29
C TRP A 18 2.10 12.40 -4.09
N ILE A 19 1.22 11.80 -3.29
CA ILE A 19 1.55 11.10 -2.05
C ILE A 19 0.91 9.71 -2.13
N VAL A 20 1.67 8.68 -1.77
CA VAL A 20 1.10 7.35 -1.51
C VAL A 20 0.51 7.37 -0.11
N TRP A 21 -0.80 7.21 -0.01
CA TRP A 21 -1.55 7.24 1.25
C TRP A 21 -1.81 5.83 1.77
N ASP A 22 -1.50 5.56 3.04
CA ASP A 22 -1.86 4.32 3.71
C ASP A 22 -3.16 4.50 4.50
N HIS A 23 -4.23 3.84 4.06
CA HIS A 23 -5.53 3.89 4.73
C HIS A 23 -5.56 3.21 6.11
N VAL A 24 -4.57 2.36 6.42
CA VAL A 24 -4.51 1.67 7.73
C VAL A 24 -3.87 2.55 8.79
N THR A 25 -2.82 3.28 8.45
CA THR A 25 -2.14 4.20 9.37
C THR A 25 -2.68 5.62 9.29
N GLU A 26 -3.57 5.89 8.34
CA GLU A 26 -4.12 7.22 8.03
C GLU A 26 -3.01 8.26 7.88
N SER A 27 -1.94 7.88 7.18
CA SER A 27 -0.74 8.70 7.03
C SER A 27 -0.08 8.47 5.66
N PRO A 28 0.86 9.35 5.25
CA PRO A 28 1.74 9.06 4.13
C PRO A 28 2.45 7.72 4.35
N ALA A 29 2.46 6.89 3.31
CA ALA A 29 3.11 5.60 3.33
C ALA A 29 4.63 5.80 3.44
N SER A 30 5.29 4.86 4.13
CA SER A 30 6.75 4.84 4.20
C SER A 30 7.29 3.53 3.63
N PHE A 31 8.39 3.63 2.91
CA PHE A 31 9.11 2.50 2.35
C PHE A 31 10.59 2.62 2.66
N GLY A 32 11.18 1.62 3.32
CA GLY A 32 12.59 1.65 3.71
C GLY A 32 12.96 2.80 4.66
N GLY A 33 11.99 3.36 5.39
CA GLY A 33 12.20 4.53 6.26
C GLY A 33 12.08 5.89 5.54
N GLN A 34 11.83 5.90 4.23
CA GLN A 34 11.54 7.12 3.47
C GLN A 34 10.03 7.28 3.30
N ILE A 35 9.53 8.52 3.46
CA ILE A 35 8.13 8.86 3.19
C ILE A 35 7.93 8.98 1.68
N LEU A 36 6.80 8.48 1.18
CA LEU A 36 6.43 8.50 -0.23
C LEU A 36 5.54 9.71 -0.53
N ASP A 37 6.11 10.90 -0.37
CA ASP A 37 5.51 12.19 -0.67
C ASP A 37 6.35 12.98 -1.69
N GLY A 38 5.76 14.04 -2.26
CA GLY A 38 6.48 14.90 -3.22
C GLY A 38 6.69 14.25 -4.59
N LEU A 39 5.98 13.17 -4.90
CA LEU A 39 6.17 12.36 -6.10
C LEU A 39 5.42 12.92 -7.30
N ASP A 40 5.79 12.48 -8.50
CA ASP A 40 4.92 12.64 -9.67
C ASP A 40 3.78 11.60 -9.68
N GLU A 41 2.74 11.85 -10.48
CA GLU A 41 1.55 10.99 -10.57
C GLU A 41 1.91 9.54 -10.95
N GLN A 42 2.84 9.38 -11.90
CA GLN A 42 3.22 8.07 -12.43
C GLN A 42 4.09 7.29 -11.45
N GLU A 43 4.94 7.98 -10.69
CA GLU A 43 5.76 7.42 -9.62
C GLU A 43 4.89 6.98 -8.46
N ALA A 44 3.98 7.85 -8.00
CA ALA A 44 3.09 7.55 -6.89
C ALA A 44 2.12 6.41 -7.24
N GLY A 45 1.59 6.37 -8.47
CA GLY A 45 0.80 5.25 -8.99
C GLY A 45 1.57 3.93 -8.99
N ARG A 46 2.78 3.91 -9.55
CA ARG A 46 3.64 2.70 -9.56
C ARG A 46 3.98 2.22 -8.16
N LEU A 47 4.29 3.14 -7.24
CA LEU A 47 4.61 2.79 -5.85
C LEU A 47 3.39 2.23 -5.13
N ALA A 48 2.22 2.83 -5.28
CA ALA A 48 0.97 2.31 -4.72
C ALA A 48 0.65 0.90 -5.24
N GLU A 49 0.84 0.63 -6.54
CA GLU A 49 0.65 -0.71 -7.11
C GLU A 49 1.59 -1.74 -6.48
N VAL A 50 2.89 -1.43 -6.41
CA VAL A 50 3.91 -2.33 -5.82
C VAL A 50 3.61 -2.60 -4.35
N MET A 51 3.27 -1.57 -3.56
CA MET A 51 2.97 -1.74 -2.14
C MET A 51 1.71 -2.59 -1.92
N ASN A 52 0.68 -2.39 -2.73
CA ASN A 52 -0.52 -3.21 -2.70
C ASN A 52 -0.23 -4.67 -3.08
N GLU A 53 0.63 -4.91 -4.07
CA GLU A 53 1.04 -6.26 -4.47
C GLU A 53 1.85 -6.98 -3.37
N LEU A 54 2.80 -6.27 -2.76
CA LEU A 54 3.54 -6.78 -1.61
C LEU A 54 2.60 -7.12 -0.45
N HIS A 55 1.63 -6.26 -0.17
CA HIS A 55 0.65 -6.49 0.87
C HIS A 55 -0.21 -7.74 0.60
N ARG A 56 -0.74 -7.89 -0.62
CA ARG A 56 -1.47 -9.11 -1.03
C ARG A 56 -0.63 -10.37 -0.89
N SER A 57 0.64 -10.30 -1.29
CA SER A 57 1.57 -11.43 -1.20
C SER A 57 1.84 -11.85 0.25
N GLN A 58 2.01 -10.88 1.15
CA GLN A 58 2.17 -11.12 2.59
C GLN A 58 0.91 -11.73 3.22
N GLN A 59 -0.28 -11.20 2.90
CA GLN A 59 -1.55 -11.77 3.36
C GLN A 59 -1.70 -13.22 2.91
N ALA A 60 -1.43 -13.50 1.62
CA ALA A 60 -1.49 -14.86 1.10
C ALA A 60 -0.50 -15.82 1.78
N LEU A 61 0.69 -15.35 2.19
CA LEU A 61 1.65 -16.15 2.96
C LEU A 61 1.16 -16.41 4.39
N ALA A 62 0.58 -15.41 5.05
CA ALA A 62 0.00 -15.56 6.39
C ALA A 62 -1.16 -16.57 6.40
N ASP A 63 -2.06 -16.50 5.42
CA ASP A 63 -3.19 -17.43 5.27
C ASP A 63 -2.74 -18.88 5.05
N ARG A 64 -1.64 -19.06 4.31
CA ARG A 64 -1.01 -20.38 4.10
C ARG A 64 -0.44 -20.95 5.39
N ASN A 65 0.12 -20.11 6.25
CA ASN A 65 0.72 -20.54 7.51
C ASN A 65 -0.32 -20.81 8.61
N GLY A 66 -1.43 -20.06 8.64
CA GLY A 66 -2.54 -20.29 9.57
C GLY A 66 -3.21 -21.67 9.42
N LYS A 67 -3.23 -22.22 8.21
CA LYS A 67 -3.80 -23.56 7.93
C LYS A 67 -2.91 -24.72 8.42
N ARG A 68 -1.66 -24.46 8.77
CA ARG A 68 -0.69 -25.50 9.15
C ARG A 68 -0.60 -25.74 10.67
N SER A 69 -1.18 -24.84 11.48
CA SER A 69 -1.13 -24.88 12.94
C SER A 69 -2.36 -25.53 13.61
N VAL A 70 -3.32 -26.02 12.84
CA VAL A 70 -4.57 -26.64 13.35
C VAL A 70 -4.59 -28.16 13.08
N ARG A 71 -3.42 -28.82 13.16
CA ARG A 71 -3.32 -30.28 13.08
C ARG A 71 -2.65 -30.83 14.31
#